data_AF-A0A811ZH08-F1
#
_entry.id   AF-A0A811ZH08-F1
#
_cell.length_a   1.000
_cell.length_b   1.000
_cell.length_c   1.000
_cell.angle_alpha   90.00
_cell.angle_beta   90.00
_cell.angle_gamma   90.00
#
_symmetry.space_group_name_H-M   'P 1'
#
loop_
_entity.id
_entity.type
_entity.pdbx_description
1 polymer ?
#
loop_
_entity_poly.entity_id
_entity_poly.type
_entity_poly.pdbx_seq_one_letter_code
_entity_poly.pdbx_strand_id
1 'polypeptide(L)' 'MKKHAHLTDIEIMTLVDETNMYEGVRRMFILQSKEVIQSAKKSYLERSVKEAEDNIREMLMA' A
#
# COMPACT_ATOMS: atom_id res chain seq x y z
N MET A 1 13.87 4.69 -6.29
CA MET A 1 13.52 3.57 -5.39
C MET A 1 12.05 3.11 -5.45
N LYS A 2 11.22 3.49 -6.44
CA LYS A 2 9.78 3.13 -6.51
C LYS A 2 9.39 2.06 -7.55
N LYS A 3 10.36 1.41 -8.22
CA LYS A 3 10.06 0.56 -9.41
C LYS A 3 9.19 -0.67 -9.08
N HIS A 4 9.45 -1.38 -7.97
CA HIS A 4 8.72 -2.61 -7.67
C HIS A 4 7.27 -2.36 -7.23
N ALA A 5 7.04 -1.35 -6.37
CA ALA A 5 5.69 -1.01 -5.93
C ALA A 5 4.77 -0.60 -7.09
N HIS A 6 5.34 0.05 -8.12
CA HIS A 6 4.59 0.50 -9.28
C HIS A 6 4.25 -0.64 -10.25
N LEU A 7 5.17 -1.58 -10.49
CA LEU A 7 4.91 -2.75 -11.33
C LEU A 7 3.80 -3.63 -10.76
N THR A 8 3.84 -3.91 -9.46
CA THR A 8 2.77 -4.66 -8.78
C THR A 8 1.43 -3.92 -8.82
N ASP A 9 1.43 -2.59 -8.76
CA ASP A 9 0.19 -1.81 -8.91
C ASP A 9 -0.39 -1.97 -10.31
N ILE A 10 0.44 -1.89 -11.34
CA ILE A 10 0.03 -2.09 -12.73
C ILE A 10 -0.57 -3.50 -12.92
N GLU A 11 0.10 -4.53 -12.42
CA GLU A 11 -0.38 -5.92 -12.51
C GLU A 11 -1.72 -6.14 -11.78
N ILE A 12 -1.94 -5.48 -10.64
CA ILE A 12 -3.22 -5.55 -9.93
C ILE A 12 -4.30 -4.75 -10.68
N MET A 13 -3.93 -3.62 -11.29
CA MET A 13 -4.88 -2.77 -12.04
C MET A 13 -5.42 -3.44 -13.30
N THR A 14 -4.70 -4.37 -13.92
CA THR A 14 -5.17 -5.11 -15.10
C THR A 14 -6.22 -6.18 -14.78
N LEU A 15 -6.41 -6.53 -13.49
CA LEU A 15 -7.43 -7.47 -13.05
C LEU A 15 -8.82 -6.82 -13.07
N VAL A 16 -9.88 -7.62 -13.20
CA VAL A 16 -11.27 -7.14 -13.11
C VAL A 16 -11.54 -6.62 -11.69
N ASP A 17 -12.33 -5.55 -11.54
CA ASP A 17 -12.57 -4.90 -10.24
C ASP A 17 -13.23 -5.82 -9.20
N GLU A 18 -14.05 -6.76 -9.66
CA GLU A 18 -14.72 -7.78 -8.84
C GLU A 18 -13.79 -8.91 -8.39
N THR A 19 -12.51 -8.88 -8.80
CA THR A 19 -11.53 -9.91 -8.43
C THR A 19 -11.30 -9.87 -6.92
N ASN A 20 -11.65 -10.96 -6.22
CA ASN A 20 -11.25 -11.14 -4.83
C ASN A 20 -9.77 -11.49 -4.78
N MET A 21 -9.05 -10.87 -3.84
CA MET A 21 -7.62 -11.08 -3.64
C MET A 21 -7.34 -11.35 -2.16
N TYR A 22 -6.16 -11.92 -1.88
CA TYR A 22 -5.71 -12.16 -0.52
C TYR A 22 -4.73 -11.07 -0.08
N GLU A 23 -5.05 -10.39 1.02
CA GLU A 23 -4.10 -9.56 1.75
C GLU A 23 -3.35 -10.40 2.79
N GLY A 24 -2.02 -10.36 2.75
CA GLY A 24 -1.18 -11.02 3.75
C GLY A 24 -1.07 -10.17 5.01
N VAL A 25 -1.65 -10.62 6.12
CA VAL A 25 -1.57 -9.97 7.43
C VAL A 25 -0.82 -10.89 8.39
N ARG A 26 0.45 -10.56 8.64
CA ARG A 26 1.39 -11.40 9.42
C ARG A 26 1.54 -12.80 8.82
N ARG A 27 0.95 -13.81 9.47
CA ARG A 27 0.95 -15.22 9.04
C ARG A 27 -0.44 -15.68 8.57
N MET A 28 -1.37 -14.76 8.40
CA MET A 28 -2.74 -15.01 7.94
C MET A 28 -2.96 -14.38 6.57
N PHE A 29 -3.95 -14.90 5.86
CA PHE A 29 -4.43 -14.35 4.59
C PHE A 29 -5.89 -13.97 4.76
N ILE A 30 -6.24 -12.74 4.38
CA ILE A 30 -7.60 -12.21 4.46
C ILE A 30 -8.12 -12.05 3.04
N LEU A 31 -9.23 -12.73 2.72
CA LEU A 31 -9.90 -12.59 1.43
C LEU A 31 -10.72 -11.30 1.42
N GLN A 32 -10.44 -10.40 0.48
CA GLN A 32 -11.16 -9.14 0.31
C GLN A 32 -11.27 -8.79 -1.18
N SER A 33 -12.13 -7.83 -1.53
CA SER A 33 -12.20 -7.32 -2.90
C SER A 33 -10.96 -6.50 -3.25
N LYS A 34 -10.64 -6.46 -4.55
CA LYS A 34 -9.55 -5.65 -5.09
C LYS A 34 -9.64 -4.18 -4.66
N GLU A 35 -10.83 -3.60 -4.68
CA GLU A 35 -11.08 -2.21 -4.29
C GLU A 35 -10.66 -1.92 -2.84
N VAL A 36 -11.02 -2.82 -1.90
CA VAL A 36 -10.67 -2.67 -0.48
C VAL A 36 -9.16 -2.73 -0.30
N ILE A 37 -8.50 -3.68 -0.95
CA ILE A 37 -7.04 -3.87 -0.85
C ILE A 37 -6.28 -2.68 -1.46
N GLN A 38 -6.73 -2.17 -2.60
CA GLN A 38 -6.12 -1.00 -3.23
C GLN A 38 -6.26 0.26 -2.36
N SER A 39 -7.45 0.48 -1.80
CA SER A 39 -7.71 1.62 -0.90
C SER A 39 -6.83 1.56 0.35
N ALA A 40 -6.77 0.39 1.00
CA ALA A 40 -5.94 0.16 2.19
C ALA A 40 -4.45 0.41 1.90
N LYS A 41 -3.94 -0.14 0.79
CA LYS A 41 -2.55 0.03 0.35
C LYS A 41 -2.21 1.50 0.11
N LYS A 42 -3.08 2.25 -0.58
CA LYS A 42 -2.88 3.68 -0.84
C LYS A 42 -2.81 4.48 0.46
N SER A 43 -3.78 4.28 1.36
CA SER A 43 -3.81 4.98 2.66
C SER A 43 -2.57 4.67 3.51
N TYR A 44 -2.12 3.41 3.52
CA TYR A 44 -0.89 2.99 4.23
C TYR A 44 0.36 3.68 3.68
N LEU A 45 0.51 3.74 2.34
CA LEU A 45 1.64 4.40 1.69
C LEU A 45 1.66 5.90 1.99
N GLU A 46 0.52 6.58 1.89
CA GLU A 46 0.41 8.01 2.19
C GLU A 46 0.79 8.31 3.64
N ARG A 47 0.30 7.50 4.59
CA ARG A 47 0.70 7.60 6.00
C ARG A 47 2.17 7.35 6.22
N SER A 48 2.73 6.29 5.66
CA SER A 48 4.15 5.94 5.84
C SER A 48 5.08 7.01 5.28
N VAL A 49 4.71 7.64 4.15
CA VAL A 49 5.46 8.77 3.59
C VAL A 49 5.38 9.97 4.53
N LYS A 50 4.18 10.32 4.99
CA LYS A 50 4.00 11.43 5.92
C LYS A 50 4.77 11.23 7.24
N GLU A 51 4.69 10.05 7.83
CA GLU A 51 5.45 9.71 9.04
C GLU A 51 6.96 9.83 8.81
N ALA A 52 7.47 9.41 7.65
CA ALA A 52 8.88 9.58 7.30
C ALA A 52 9.26 11.06 7.13
N GLU A 53 8.40 11.86 6.50
CA GLU A 53 8.60 13.31 6.34
C GLU A 53 8.60 14.04 7.69
N ASP A 54 7.65 13.72 8.57
CA ASP A 54 7.54 14.28 9.91
C ASP A 54 8.78 13.91 10.76
N ASN A 55 9.22 12.65 10.72
CA ASN A 55 10.44 12.20 11.42
C ASN A 55 11.69 12.95 10.93
N ILE A 56 11.84 13.13 9.61
CA ILE A 56 12.96 13.90 9.05
C ILE A 56 12.89 15.36 9.51
N ARG A 57 11.70 15.96 9.50
CA ARG A 57 11.48 17.33 9.94
C ARG A 57 11.86 17.50 11.41
N GLU A 58 11.44 16.58 12.29
CA GLU A 58 11.82 16.61 13.71
C GLU A 58 13.34 16.52 13.88
N MET A 59 14.02 15.63 13.15
CA MET A 59 15.49 15.50 13.21
C MET A 59 16.23 16.77 12.76
N LEU A 60 15.67 17.53 11.81
CA LEU A 60 16.29 18.75 11.29
C LEU A 60 16.01 19.99 12.15
N MET A 61 14.97 19.94 12.99
CA MET A 61 14.56 21.04 13.88
C MET A 61 15.06 20.87 15.32
N ALA A 62 15.77 19.77 15.61
CA ALA A 62 16.43 19.46 16.87
C ALA A 62 17.86 20.02 16.94
#